data_AF-U1YK95-F1
#
_entry.id   AF-U1YK95-F1
#
_cell.length_a   1.000
_cell.length_b   1.000
_cell.length_c   1.000
_cell.angle_alpha   90.00
_cell.angle_beta   90.00
_cell.angle_gamma   90.00
#
_symmetry.space_group_name_H-M   'P 1'
#
loop_
_entity.id
_entity.type
_entity.pdbx_description
1 polymer ?
#
loop_
_entity_poly.entity_id
_entity_poly.type
_entity_poly.pdbx_seq_one_letter_code
_entity_poly.pdbx_strand_id
1 'polypeptide(L)'
;MPRKSKNKFNIHGDIISIMREGWEQMAFATYREDYYEELSTHTWTLSNGYPTNATLGGGLHRYMMAKWYGDDVLRDLTEKGYVVDHMNNDHMDCRISNLEFLKHNRNVAKRTVFG
;
A
#
# COMPACT_ATOMS: atom_id res chain seq x y z
N MET A 1 24.04 -11.61 8.84
CA MET A 1 22.67 -12.15 8.76
C MET A 1 21.75 -11.05 8.27
N PRO A 2 20.84 -11.29 7.31
CA PRO A 2 19.85 -10.28 6.94
C PRO A 2 19.08 -9.86 8.19
N ARG A 3 18.92 -8.56 8.39
CA ARG A 3 18.23 -8.04 9.57
C ARG A 3 16.76 -8.45 9.44
N LYS A 4 16.33 -9.39 10.30
CA LYS A 4 14.93 -9.85 10.33
C LYS A 4 14.01 -8.63 10.52
N SER A 5 12.89 -8.61 9.79
CA SER A 5 11.88 -7.57 9.95
C SER A 5 11.46 -7.44 11.42
N LYS A 6 11.17 -6.21 11.86
CA LYS A 6 10.63 -5.95 13.20
C LYS A 6 9.13 -6.25 13.31
N ASN A 7 8.47 -6.54 12.19
CA ASN A 7 7.06 -6.89 12.16
C ASN A 7 6.89 -8.41 12.36
N LYS A 8 5.73 -8.80 12.87
CA LYS A 8 5.23 -10.18 12.87
C LYS A 8 4.30 -10.32 11.67
N PHE A 9 4.44 -11.43 10.95
CA PHE A 9 3.61 -11.78 9.80
C PHE A 9 2.97 -13.13 10.07
N ASN A 10 1.67 -13.26 9.80
CA ASN A 10 0.96 -14.55 9.82
C ASN A 10 0.13 -14.70 8.55
N ILE A 11 0.01 -15.92 8.05
CA ILE A 11 -0.81 -16.26 6.89
C ILE A 11 -2.09 -16.93 7.36
N HIS A 12 -3.23 -16.44 6.90
CA HIS A 12 -4.56 -16.97 7.17
C HIS A 12 -5.31 -17.11 5.83
N GLY A 13 -5.16 -18.25 5.18
CA GLY A 13 -5.71 -18.47 3.84
C GLY A 13 -5.04 -17.56 2.81
N ASP A 14 -5.83 -16.68 2.19
CA ASP A 14 -5.41 -15.71 1.19
C ASP A 14 -5.04 -14.33 1.79
N ILE A 15 -4.86 -14.25 3.11
CA ILE A 15 -4.56 -13.01 3.83
C ILE A 15 -3.24 -13.12 4.59
N ILE A 16 -2.41 -12.09 4.47
CA ILE A 16 -1.26 -11.83 5.35
C ILE A 16 -1.70 -10.83 6.40
N SER A 17 -1.60 -11.16 7.67
CA SER A 17 -1.70 -10.19 8.77
C SER A 17 -0.32 -9.71 9.18
N ILE A 18 -0.18 -8.39 9.37
CA ILE A 18 1.05 -7.71 9.70
C ILE A 18 0.84 -6.92 10.98
N MET A 19 1.71 -7.14 11.96
CA MET A 19 1.65 -6.43 13.23
C MET A 19 3.02 -6.00 13.70
N ARG A 20 3.09 -4.93 14.48
CA ARG A 20 4.29 -4.52 15.20
C ARG A 20 3.93 -4.10 16.61
N GLU A 21 4.85 -4.30 17.54
CA GLU A 21 4.70 -3.78 18.89
C GLU A 21 4.45 -2.26 18.86
N GLY A 22 3.42 -1.82 19.59
CA GLY A 22 2.97 -0.43 19.62
C GLY A 22 1.95 -0.06 18.54
N TRP A 23 1.57 -0.96 17.63
CA TRP A 23 0.42 -0.74 16.76
C TRP A 23 -0.87 -1.06 17.52
N GLU A 24 -1.93 -0.30 17.26
CA GLU A 24 -3.26 -0.53 17.83
C GLU A 24 -4.09 -1.52 17.01
N GLN A 25 -3.77 -1.66 15.72
CA GLN A 25 -4.53 -2.46 14.76
C GLN A 25 -3.58 -3.27 13.85
N MET A 26 -4.05 -4.42 13.38
CA MET A 26 -3.34 -5.24 12.39
C MET A 26 -3.53 -4.66 10.99
N ALA A 27 -2.46 -4.66 10.19
CA ALA A 27 -2.59 -4.44 8.76
C ALA A 27 -2.82 -5.77 8.03
N PHE A 28 -3.53 -5.71 6.91
CA PHE A 28 -3.86 -6.86 6.09
C PHE A 28 -3.39 -6.64 4.66
N ALA A 29 -2.92 -7.70 4.02
CA ALA A 29 -2.56 -7.72 2.61
C ALA A 29 -3.00 -9.05 1.98
N THR A 30 -3.16 -9.07 0.67
CA THR A 30 -3.45 -10.32 -0.06
C THR A 30 -2.21 -11.21 -0.08
N TYR A 31 -2.39 -12.48 0.26
CA TYR A 31 -1.35 -13.48 0.20
C TYR A 31 -1.12 -13.96 -1.24
N ARG A 32 0.15 -13.93 -1.62
CA ARG A 32 0.75 -14.68 -2.71
C ARG A 32 2.16 -15.03 -2.23
N GLU A 33 2.68 -16.20 -2.58
CA GLU A 33 3.94 -16.70 -2.02
C GLU A 33 5.10 -15.70 -2.24
N ASP A 34 5.27 -15.23 -3.48
CA ASP A 34 6.31 -14.26 -3.85
C ASP A 34 6.08 -12.86 -3.22
N TYR A 35 4.83 -12.47 -2.95
CA TYR A 35 4.55 -11.24 -2.20
C TYR A 35 5.01 -11.39 -0.77
N TYR A 36 4.65 -12.51 -0.12
CA TYR A 36 4.97 -12.77 1.26
C TYR A 36 6.48 -12.85 1.49
N GLU A 37 7.22 -13.53 0.61
CA GLU A 37 8.68 -13.64 0.69
C GLU A 37 9.35 -12.25 0.70
N GLU A 38 8.98 -11.37 -0.21
CA GLU A 38 9.54 -10.01 -0.27
C GLU A 38 9.04 -9.13 0.89
N LEU A 39 7.73 -9.08 1.10
CA LEU A 39 7.05 -8.24 2.08
C LEU A 39 7.53 -8.53 3.51
N SER A 40 7.78 -9.80 3.84
CA SER A 40 8.20 -10.23 5.19
C SER A 40 9.68 -9.98 5.49
N THR A 41 10.51 -9.72 4.47
CA THR A 41 11.92 -9.32 4.65
C THR A 41 12.08 -7.85 5.05
N HIS A 42 11.03 -7.04 4.88
CA HIS A 42 11.05 -5.60 5.12
C HIS A 42 10.31 -5.21 6.41
N THR A 43 10.81 -4.16 7.07
CA THR A 43 10.13 -3.58 8.24
C THR A 43 9.15 -2.50 7.82
N TRP A 44 7.89 -2.68 8.18
CA TRP A 44 6.80 -1.72 7.99
C TRP A 44 6.63 -0.84 9.23
N THR A 45 6.38 0.44 8.99
CA THR A 45 6.05 1.46 10.00
C THR A 45 4.69 2.06 9.70
N LEU A 46 4.11 2.83 10.64
CA LEU A 46 2.94 3.66 10.34
C LEU A 46 3.38 5.09 10.04
N SER A 47 2.77 5.68 9.02
CA SER A 47 2.86 7.11 8.71
C SER A 47 1.47 7.60 8.37
N ASN A 48 0.94 8.54 9.15
CA ASN A 48 -0.43 9.06 9.01
C ASN A 48 -1.50 7.95 8.93
N GLY A 49 -1.34 6.90 9.74
CA GLY A 49 -2.26 5.75 9.75
C GLY A 49 -2.03 4.70 8.66
N TYR A 50 -1.12 4.93 7.71
CA TYR A 50 -0.81 3.96 6.66
C TYR A 50 0.41 3.10 7.01
N PRO A 51 0.38 1.78 6.77
CA PRO A 51 1.58 0.97 6.71
C PRO A 51 2.50 1.41 5.57
N THR A 52 3.75 1.72 5.88
CA THR A 52 4.74 2.20 4.90
C THR A 52 6.11 1.55 5.04
N ASN A 53 6.81 1.44 3.92
CA ASN A 53 8.22 1.06 3.82
C ASN A 53 8.87 1.84 2.65
N ALA A 54 9.93 2.60 2.92
CA ALA A 54 10.58 3.45 1.91
C ALA A 54 11.29 2.66 0.81
N THR A 55 11.85 1.48 1.12
CA THR A 55 12.55 0.61 0.15
C THR A 55 11.59 0.02 -0.87
N LEU A 56 10.37 -0.33 -0.44
CA LEU A 56 9.32 -0.92 -1.28
C LEU A 56 8.37 0.11 -1.92
N GLY A 57 8.80 1.37 -2.06
CA GLY A 57 8.01 2.38 -2.77
C GLY A 57 6.94 3.08 -1.94
N GLY A 58 7.01 3.03 -0.61
CA GLY A 58 6.17 3.80 0.29
C GLY A 58 5.02 2.99 0.90
N GLY A 59 3.77 3.34 0.57
CA GLY A 59 2.58 2.75 1.20
C GLY A 59 2.35 1.28 0.80
N LEU A 60 1.91 0.46 1.76
CA LEU A 60 1.59 -0.95 1.54
C LEU A 60 0.51 -1.12 0.47
N HIS A 61 -0.52 -0.28 0.47
CA HIS A 61 -1.57 -0.28 -0.56
C HIS A 61 -1.00 -0.07 -1.98
N ARG A 62 -0.03 0.84 -2.14
CA ARG A 62 0.64 1.06 -3.43
C ARG A 62 1.53 -0.12 -3.81
N TYR A 63 2.27 -0.69 -2.85
CA TYR A 63 3.06 -1.89 -3.06
C TYR A 63 2.17 -3.04 -3.57
N MET A 64 1.04 -3.30 -2.92
CA MET A 64 0.11 -4.35 -3.33
C MET A 64 -0.42 -4.13 -4.76
N MET A 65 -0.83 -2.90 -5.09
CA MET A 65 -1.27 -2.58 -6.45
C MET A 65 -0.17 -2.72 -7.51
N ALA A 66 1.07 -2.31 -7.20
CA ALA A 66 2.22 -2.50 -8.08
C ALA A 66 2.48 -3.99 -8.35
N LYS A 67 2.46 -4.80 -7.30
CA LYS A 67 2.70 -6.24 -7.38
C LYS A 67 1.59 -6.99 -8.14
N TRP A 68 0.35 -6.49 -8.08
CA TRP A 68 -0.81 -7.11 -8.73
C TRP A 68 -0.97 -6.70 -10.19
N TYR A 69 -0.87 -5.40 -10.49
CA TYR A 69 -1.11 -4.85 -11.83
C TYR A 69 0.16 -4.58 -12.63
N GLY A 70 1.33 -4.52 -11.98
CA GLY A 70 2.59 -4.09 -12.57
C GLY A 70 2.96 -2.66 -12.18
N ASP A 71 4.26 -2.41 -11.99
CA ASP A 71 4.81 -1.08 -11.69
C ASP A 71 4.54 -0.07 -12.82
N ASP A 72 4.52 -0.55 -14.06
CA ASP A 72 4.21 0.24 -15.24
C ASP A 72 2.76 0.73 -15.24
N VAL A 73 1.82 -0.13 -14.86
CA VAL A 73 0.39 0.23 -14.71
C VAL A 73 0.19 1.21 -13.55
N LEU A 74 0.79 0.94 -12.38
CA LEU A 74 0.71 1.87 -11.25
C LEU A 74 1.27 3.25 -11.61
N ARG A 75 2.41 3.30 -12.32
CA ARG A 75 3.03 4.54 -12.77
C ARG A 75 2.14 5.28 -13.76
N ASP A 76 1.68 4.62 -14.82
CA ASP A 76 0.84 5.22 -15.86
C ASP A 76 -0.45 5.81 -15.28
N LEU A 77 -1.14 5.07 -14.39
CA LEU A 77 -2.34 5.57 -13.74
C LEU A 77 -2.04 6.72 -12.77
N THR A 78 -0.94 6.66 -12.03
CA THR A 78 -0.50 7.77 -11.16
C THR A 78 -0.23 9.03 -11.99
N GLU A 79 0.45 8.92 -13.13
CA GLU A 79 0.72 10.03 -14.06
C GLU A 79 -0.56 10.61 -14.67
N LYS A 80 -1.56 9.77 -14.91
CA LYS A 80 -2.92 10.17 -15.34
C LYS A 80 -3.79 10.76 -14.21
N GLY A 81 -3.23 10.90 -13.00
CA GLY A 81 -3.90 11.54 -11.86
C GLY A 81 -4.79 10.60 -11.04
N TYR A 82 -4.65 9.29 -11.20
CA TYR A 82 -5.29 8.33 -10.30
C TYR A 82 -4.47 8.17 -9.03
N VAL A 83 -5.17 7.85 -7.94
CA VAL A 83 -4.59 7.43 -6.67
C VAL A 83 -5.01 6.00 -6.37
N VAL A 84 -4.26 5.31 -5.51
CA VAL A 84 -4.70 4.03 -4.96
C VAL A 84 -5.51 4.34 -3.71
N ASP A 85 -6.76 3.93 -3.68
CA ASP A 85 -7.70 4.19 -2.60
C ASP A 85 -8.16 2.90 -1.89
N HIS A 86 -8.66 3.03 -0.66
CA HIS A 86 -9.20 1.92 0.12
C HIS A 86 -10.72 2.01 0.12
N MET A 87 -11.41 1.04 -0.49
CA MET A 87 -12.87 1.09 -0.67
C MET A 87 -13.65 1.14 0.65
N ASN A 88 -13.08 0.60 1.74
CA ASN A 88 -13.68 0.63 3.08
C ASN A 88 -13.17 1.78 3.98
N ASN A 89 -12.34 2.69 3.46
CA ASN A 89 -11.67 3.76 4.21
C ASN A 89 -10.75 3.29 5.36
N ASP A 90 -10.39 2.02 5.44
CA ASP A 90 -9.43 1.50 6.42
C ASP A 90 -8.03 1.42 5.80
N HIS A 91 -7.15 2.31 6.21
CA HIS A 91 -5.75 2.39 5.75
C HIS A 91 -4.92 1.14 6.08
N MET A 92 -5.38 0.32 7.01
CA MET A 92 -4.72 -0.91 7.42
C MET A 92 -5.14 -2.10 6.55
N ASP A 93 -6.24 -2.00 5.79
CA ASP A 93 -6.73 -3.08 4.94
C ASP A 93 -6.25 -2.93 3.49
N CYS A 94 -5.02 -3.34 3.23
CA CYS A 94 -4.38 -3.29 1.92
C CYS A 94 -4.60 -4.59 1.10
N ARG A 95 -5.66 -5.36 1.36
CA ARG A 95 -6.02 -6.51 0.50
C ARG A 95 -6.42 -6.00 -0.89
N ILE A 96 -5.99 -6.67 -1.96
CA ILE A 96 -6.29 -6.27 -3.35
C ILE A 96 -7.80 -6.13 -3.58
N SER A 97 -8.61 -6.99 -2.95
CA SER A 97 -10.07 -6.91 -3.02
C SER A 97 -10.68 -5.66 -2.36
N ASN A 98 -9.88 -4.88 -1.62
CA ASN A 98 -10.28 -3.64 -0.95
C ASN A 98 -9.60 -2.40 -1.57
N LEU A 99 -8.74 -2.57 -2.58
CA LEU A 99 -8.01 -1.48 -3.20
C LEU A 99 -8.55 -1.18 -4.61
N GLU A 100 -8.59 0.10 -4.94
CA GLU A 100 -8.98 0.55 -6.27
C GLU A 100 -8.12 1.71 -6.78
N PHE A 101 -8.09 1.90 -8.09
CA PHE A 101 -7.56 3.11 -8.69
C PHE A 101 -8.67 4.15 -8.80
N LEU A 102 -8.68 5.14 -7.91
CA LEU A 102 -9.65 6.20 -7.91
C LEU A 102 -9.11 7.41 -8.69
N LYS A 103 -9.86 7.89 -9.68
CA LYS A 103 -9.48 9.12 -10.40
C LYS A 103 -9.63 10.29 -9.44
N HIS A 104 -8.50 10.88 -9.04
CA HIS A 104 -8.56 12.07 -8.23
C HIS A 104 -8.89 13.25 -9.16
N ASN A 105 -10.15 13.69 -9.12
CA ASN A 105 -10.57 14.93 -9.78
C ASN A 105 -9.89 16.10 -9.05
N ARG A 106 -8.61 16.34 -9.39
CA ARG A 106 -8.00 17.62 -9.10
C ARG A 106 -8.73 18.64 -9.97
N ASN A 107 -9.78 19.25 -9.43
CA ASN A 107 -10.15 20.61 -9.80
C ASN A 107 -8.98 21.52 -9.36
N VAL A 108 -7.82 21.40 -10.03
CA VAL A 108 -6.86 22.49 -10.07
C VAL A 108 -7.49 23.49 -11.00
N ALA A 109 -8.37 24.33 -10.45
CA ALA A 109 -8.64 25.60 -11.08
C ALA A 109 -7.25 26.26 -11.26
N LYS A 110 -6.74 26.23 -12.48
CA LYS A 110 -5.73 27.16 -12.95
C LYS A 110 -6.36 28.55 -12.80
N ARG A 111 -6.34 29.13 -11.61
CA ARG A 111 -6.32 30.58 -11.44
C ARG A 111 -4.90 31.05 -11.74
N THR A 112 -4.55 30.92 -13.00
CA THR A 112 -3.48 31.69 -13.62
C THR A 112 -3.98 32.01 -15.02
N VAL A 113 -4.88 32.97 -15.10
CA VAL A 113 -5.05 33.83 -16.27
C VAL A 113 -5.08 35.25 -15.73
N PHE A 114 -4.21 36.05 -16.31
CA PHE A 114 -3.93 37.44 -16.07
C PHE A 114 -5.18 38.33 -16.15
N GLY A 115 -5.16 39.42 -15.39
CA GLY A 115 -6.09 40.54 -15.41
C GLY A 115 -5.69 41.55 -14.35
#